data_AF-A0A520YFP1-F1
#
_entry.id   AF-A0A520YFP1-F1
#
_cell.length_a   1.000
_cell.length_b   1.000
_cell.length_c   1.000
_cell.angle_alpha   90.00
_cell.angle_beta   90.00
_cell.angle_gamma   90.00
#
_symmetry.space_group_name_H-M   'P 1'
#
loop_
_entity.id
_entity.type
_entity.pdbx_description
1 polymer ?
#
loop_
_entity_poly.entity_id
_entity_poly.type
_entity_poly.pdbx_seq_one_letter_code
_entity_poly.pdbx_strand_id
1 'polypeptide(L)'
;MNEEIDSVSVQSIKTKFGRAIARACALLCMAAALAGCAASGFLQESIDAYHAQAGRISLGQSEEEVLRILQPTQSRLAANYRKPAEEYLQDGKRRKIYFFRSRSFPDGLVTDDEFTPYVFEDGSL
;
A
#
# COMPACT_ATOMS: atom_id res chain seq x y z
N MET A 1 -62.36 -24.18 20.95
CA MET A 1 -61.59 -22.93 21.13
C MET A 1 -60.14 -23.32 21.37
N ASN A 2 -59.28 -23.44 20.35
CA ASN A 2 -57.83 -23.65 20.51
C ASN A 2 -57.02 -23.62 19.19
N GLU A 3 -57.33 -22.73 18.23
CA GLU A 3 -56.53 -22.64 16.97
C GLU A 3 -55.99 -21.23 16.65
N GLU A 4 -56.24 -20.22 17.47
CA GLU A 4 -55.89 -18.82 17.12
C GLU A 4 -54.55 -18.33 17.70
N ILE A 5 -53.90 -19.09 18.60
CA ILE A 5 -52.72 -18.61 19.35
C ILE A 5 -51.37 -18.88 18.63
N ASP A 6 -51.31 -19.82 17.68
CA ASP A 6 -50.03 -20.22 17.06
C ASP A 6 -49.57 -19.32 15.89
N SER A 7 -50.48 -18.64 15.19
CA SER A 7 -50.12 -17.88 13.98
C SER A 7 -49.42 -16.54 14.28
N VAL A 8 -49.78 -15.88 15.39
CA VAL A 8 -49.23 -14.57 15.79
C VAL A 8 -47.79 -14.69 16.31
N SER A 9 -47.48 -15.75 17.06
CA SER A 9 -46.14 -16.01 17.60
C SER A 9 -45.12 -16.27 16.50
N VAL A 10 -45.49 -17.08 15.49
CA VAL A 10 -44.61 -17.44 14.38
C VAL A 10 -44.29 -16.24 13.46
N GLN A 11 -45.24 -15.34 13.20
CA GLN A 11 -44.98 -14.12 12.42
C GLN A 11 -44.10 -13.10 13.18
N SER A 12 -44.29 -12.97 14.50
CA SER A 12 -43.48 -12.09 15.36
C SER A 12 -42.02 -12.56 15.47
N ILE A 13 -41.79 -13.87 15.50
CA ILE A 13 -40.44 -14.46 15.52
C ILE A 13 -39.74 -14.27 14.17
N LYS A 14 -40.42 -14.50 13.04
CA LYS A 14 -39.86 -14.31 11.69
C LYS A 14 -39.42 -12.86 11.43
N THR A 15 -40.21 -11.88 11.89
CA THR A 15 -39.88 -10.45 11.73
C THR A 15 -38.75 -9.99 12.65
N LYS A 16 -38.66 -10.52 13.88
CA LYS A 16 -37.53 -10.25 14.79
C LYS A 16 -36.22 -10.88 14.30
N PHE A 17 -36.28 -12.12 13.78
CA PHE A 17 -35.12 -12.82 13.24
C PHE A 17 -34.62 -12.16 11.94
N GLY A 18 -35.52 -11.76 11.04
CA GLY A 18 -35.17 -11.00 9.84
C GLY A 18 -34.54 -9.63 10.14
N ARG A 19 -35.03 -8.91 11.17
CA ARG A 19 -34.43 -7.65 11.64
C ARG A 19 -33.07 -7.84 12.29
N ALA A 20 -32.86 -8.94 13.01
CA ALA A 20 -31.56 -9.29 13.61
C ALA A 20 -30.51 -9.62 12.54
N ILE A 21 -30.89 -10.40 11.52
CA ILE A 21 -30.02 -10.73 10.39
C ILE A 21 -29.70 -9.47 9.57
N ALA A 22 -30.70 -8.63 9.26
CA ALA A 22 -30.47 -7.38 8.53
C ALA A 22 -29.52 -6.43 9.27
N ARG A 23 -29.62 -6.34 10.60
CA ARG A 23 -28.70 -5.57 11.45
C ARG A 23 -27.29 -6.16 11.45
N ALA A 24 -27.16 -7.48 11.54
CA ALA A 24 -25.87 -8.15 11.49
C ALA A 24 -25.19 -7.96 10.12
N CYS A 25 -25.92 -8.10 9.01
CA CYS A 25 -25.41 -7.81 7.67
C CYS A 25 -25.00 -6.34 7.51
N ALA A 26 -25.80 -5.39 8.00
CA ALA A 26 -25.45 -3.96 7.94
C ALA A 26 -24.16 -3.66 8.71
N LEU A 27 -23.99 -4.24 9.91
CA LEU A 27 -22.76 -4.11 10.70
C LEU A 27 -21.55 -4.74 10.00
N LEU A 28 -21.73 -5.90 9.37
CA LEU A 28 -20.66 -6.59 8.63
C LEU A 28 -20.23 -5.79 7.39
N CYS A 29 -21.17 -5.25 6.62
CA CYS A 29 -20.89 -4.39 5.47
C CYS A 29 -20.18 -3.10 5.89
N MET A 30 -20.56 -2.50 7.02
CA MET A 30 -19.92 -1.30 7.55
C MET A 30 -18.48 -1.58 8.01
N ALA A 31 -18.24 -2.71 8.67
CA ALA A 31 -16.89 -3.14 9.05
C ALA A 31 -16.00 -3.42 7.83
N ALA A 32 -16.54 -4.04 6.78
CA ALA A 32 -15.81 -4.28 5.54
C ALA A 32 -15.43 -2.98 4.80
N ALA A 33 -16.32 -1.98 4.80
CA ALA A 33 -16.04 -0.68 4.20
C ALA A 33 -14.91 0.08 4.93
N LEU A 34 -14.81 -0.04 6.26
CA LEU A 34 -13.77 0.62 7.06
C LEU A 34 -12.38 -0.01 6.88
N ALA A 35 -12.30 -1.31 6.60
CA ALA A 35 -11.02 -2.01 6.41
C ALA A 35 -10.28 -1.58 5.12
N GLY A 36 -11.01 -1.14 4.08
CA GLY A 36 -10.41 -0.71 2.81
C GLY A 36 -9.55 0.55 2.91
N CYS A 37 -9.91 1.50 3.79
CA CYS A 37 -9.19 2.77 3.91
C CYS A 37 -7.80 2.63 4.56
N ALA A 38 -7.58 1.61 5.40
CA ALA A 38 -6.28 1.40 6.04
C ALA A 38 -5.21 0.87 5.07
N ALA A 39 -5.63 0.20 3.99
CA ALA A 39 -4.73 -0.43 3.03
C ALA A 39 -4.11 0.55 2.02
N SER A 40 -4.65 1.75 1.84
CA SER A 40 -4.05 2.78 0.97
C SER A 40 -3.08 3.70 1.70
N GLY A 41 -3.21 3.82 3.02
CA GLY A 41 -2.41 4.76 3.82
C GLY A 41 -0.90 4.49 3.80
N PHE A 42 -0.48 3.23 3.83
CA PHE A 42 0.96 2.90 3.88
C PHE A 42 1.71 3.22 2.58
N LEU A 43 1.02 3.17 1.44
CA LEU A 43 1.63 3.46 0.13
C LEU A 43 1.88 4.97 0.01
N GLN A 44 0.86 5.78 0.32
CA GLN A 44 1.00 7.23 0.34
C GLN A 44 2.04 7.69 1.37
N GLU A 45 2.07 7.09 2.56
CA GLU A 45 3.07 7.38 3.59
C GLU A 45 4.50 7.16 3.07
N SER A 46 4.74 6.10 2.29
CA SER A 46 6.07 5.84 1.71
C SER A 46 6.48 6.86 0.64
N ILE A 47 5.51 7.33 -0.16
CA ILE A 47 5.71 8.34 -1.20
C ILE A 47 6.03 9.69 -0.55
N ASP A 48 5.25 10.08 0.45
CA ASP A 48 5.45 11.32 1.20
C ASP A 48 6.81 11.30 1.93
N ALA A 49 7.15 10.17 2.55
CA ALA A 49 8.45 9.98 3.19
C ALA A 49 9.60 10.09 2.18
N TYR A 50 9.45 9.55 0.98
CA TYR A 50 10.42 9.72 -0.10
C TYR A 50 10.58 11.19 -0.49
N HIS A 51 9.49 11.90 -0.76
CA HIS A 51 9.54 13.32 -1.15
C HIS A 51 10.20 14.20 -0.08
N ALA A 52 9.97 13.91 1.21
CA ALA A 52 10.60 14.63 2.31
C ALA A 52 12.13 14.44 2.39
N GLN A 53 12.67 13.36 1.83
CA GLN A 53 14.10 13.02 1.89
C GLN A 53 14.83 13.24 0.57
N ALA A 54 14.14 13.16 -0.58
CA ALA A 54 14.76 13.19 -1.91
C ALA A 54 15.62 14.43 -2.16
N GLY A 55 15.24 15.60 -1.63
CA GLY A 55 16.01 16.83 -1.73
C GLY A 55 17.35 16.85 -0.97
N ARG A 56 17.62 15.81 -0.17
CA ARG A 56 18.90 15.65 0.55
C ARG A 56 19.92 14.86 -0.26
N ILE A 57 19.52 14.34 -1.42
CA ILE A 57 20.39 13.54 -2.28
C ILE A 57 21.09 14.44 -3.29
N SER A 58 22.40 14.30 -3.39
CA SER A 58 23.27 15.07 -4.27
C SER A 58 24.22 14.15 -5.01
N LEU A 59 24.61 14.54 -6.23
CA LEU A 59 25.64 13.85 -7.00
C LEU A 59 26.95 13.78 -6.20
N GLY A 60 27.68 12.67 -6.35
CA GLY A 60 28.93 12.42 -5.64
C GLY A 60 28.79 11.83 -4.24
N GLN A 61 27.56 11.65 -3.72
CA GLN A 61 27.35 10.92 -2.47
C GLN A 61 27.63 9.42 -2.65
N SER A 62 28.14 8.78 -1.60
CA SER A 62 28.37 7.34 -1.61
C SER A 62 27.05 6.56 -1.63
N GLU A 63 27.08 5.34 -2.15
CA GLU A 63 25.97 4.39 -2.10
C GLU A 63 25.39 4.28 -0.69
N GLU A 64 26.25 4.07 0.32
CA GLU A 64 25.82 3.92 1.71
C GLU A 64 25.15 5.18 2.25
N GLU A 65 25.60 6.37 1.83
CA GLU A 65 24.99 7.62 2.25
C GLU A 65 23.57 7.78 1.70
N VAL A 66 23.40 7.55 0.41
CA VAL A 66 22.09 7.63 -0.25
C VAL A 66 21.13 6.59 0.33
N LEU A 67 21.59 5.34 0.49
CA LEU A 67 20.76 4.26 1.03
C LEU A 67 20.35 4.53 2.48
N ARG A 68 21.24 5.09 3.31
CA ARG A 68 20.91 5.47 4.69
C ARG A 68 19.76 6.48 4.75
N ILE A 69 19.69 7.38 3.77
CA ILE A 69 18.64 8.41 3.68
C ILE A 69 17.34 7.81 3.12
N LEU A 70 17.41 7.06 2.03
CA LEU A 70 16.23 6.66 1.27
C LEU A 70 15.66 5.29 1.66
N GLN A 71 16.47 4.31 2.06
CA GLN A 71 16.00 2.96 2.38
C GLN A 71 14.91 2.90 3.46
N PRO A 72 14.93 3.74 4.52
CA PRO A 72 13.85 3.79 5.50
C PRO A 72 12.48 4.16 4.91
N THR A 73 12.44 4.97 3.84
CA THR A 73 11.19 5.48 3.22
C THR A 73 10.31 4.36 2.65
N GLN A 74 10.90 3.20 2.35
CA GLN A 74 10.22 2.06 1.73
C GLN A 74 10.28 0.78 2.60
N SER A 75 10.63 0.91 3.88
CA SER A 75 10.74 -0.21 4.83
C SER A 75 9.42 -0.96 5.09
N ARG A 76 8.29 -0.24 4.98
CA ARG A 76 6.94 -0.78 5.20
C ARG A 76 6.27 -1.29 3.92
N LEU A 77 6.90 -1.12 2.77
CA LEU A 77 6.34 -1.56 1.49
C LEU A 77 6.49 -3.06 1.29
N ALA A 78 5.39 -3.70 0.90
CA ALA A 78 5.43 -5.08 0.45
C ALA A 78 6.28 -5.23 -0.84
N ALA A 79 6.81 -6.43 -1.08
CA ALA A 79 7.75 -6.67 -2.18
C ALA A 79 7.17 -6.33 -3.57
N ASN A 80 5.86 -6.50 -3.77
CA ASN A 80 5.18 -6.19 -5.03
C ASN A 80 5.10 -4.68 -5.35
N TYR A 81 5.29 -3.81 -4.35
CA TYR A 81 5.35 -2.35 -4.52
C TYR A 81 6.78 -1.82 -4.65
N ARG A 82 7.79 -2.70 -4.53
CA ARG A 82 9.21 -2.37 -4.64
C ARG A 82 9.77 -2.93 -5.95
N LYS A 83 10.82 -2.29 -6.45
CA LYS A 83 11.61 -2.81 -7.56
C LYS A 83 12.99 -3.23 -7.01
N PRO A 84 13.46 -4.45 -7.29
CA PRO A 84 14.78 -4.90 -6.85
C PRO A 84 15.88 -4.02 -7.46
N ALA A 85 17.00 -3.88 -6.75
CA ALA A 85 18.18 -3.23 -7.31
C ALA A 85 18.72 -4.02 -8.50
N GLU A 86 19.30 -3.31 -9.45
CA GLU A 86 19.93 -3.88 -10.64
C GLU A 86 21.43 -3.55 -10.61
N GLU A 87 22.27 -4.45 -11.13
CA GLU A 87 23.72 -4.25 -11.17
C GLU A 87 24.31 -4.86 -12.44
N TYR A 88 25.19 -4.11 -13.10
CA TYR A 88 25.85 -4.54 -14.33
C TYR A 88 27.19 -3.85 -14.52
N LEU A 89 28.01 -4.37 -15.44
CA LEU A 89 29.25 -3.73 -15.88
C LEU A 89 28.98 -2.93 -17.16
N GLN A 90 29.42 -1.69 -17.18
CA GLN A 90 29.37 -0.83 -18.36
C GLN A 90 30.71 -0.12 -18.50
N ASP A 91 31.36 -0.27 -19.67
CA ASP A 91 32.65 0.35 -19.98
C ASP A 91 33.74 0.07 -18.92
N GLY A 92 33.73 -1.14 -18.36
CA GLY A 92 34.68 -1.57 -17.33
C GLY A 92 34.39 -1.05 -15.92
N LYS A 93 33.32 -0.27 -15.74
CA LYS A 93 32.90 0.29 -14.45
C LYS A 93 31.67 -0.44 -13.90
N ARG A 94 31.57 -0.52 -12.57
CA ARG A 94 30.42 -1.12 -11.91
C ARG A 94 29.29 -0.10 -11.86
N ARG A 95 28.14 -0.45 -12.44
CA ARG A 95 26.91 0.33 -12.37
C ARG A 95 25.90 -0.40 -11.48
N LYS A 96 25.36 0.31 -10.49
CA LYS A 96 24.33 -0.22 -9.60
C LYS A 96 23.15 0.74 -9.54
N ILE A 97 21.94 0.23 -9.65
CA ILE A 97 20.72 1.03 -9.71
C ILE A 97 19.81 0.65 -8.57
N TYR A 98 19.42 1.64 -7.78
CA TYR A 98 18.39 1.50 -6.76
C TYR A 98 17.13 2.27 -7.17
N PHE A 99 15.97 1.69 -6.85
CA PHE A 99 14.67 2.26 -7.19
C PHE A 99 13.90 2.65 -5.93
N PHE A 100 13.36 3.86 -5.90
CA PHE A 100 12.59 4.43 -4.78
C PHE A 100 11.23 4.99 -5.26
N ARG A 101 10.40 5.49 -4.32
CA ARG A 101 9.04 6.07 -4.48
C ARG A 101 7.86 5.09 -4.41
N SER A 102 7.91 3.91 -5.05
CA SER A 102 6.90 2.83 -5.07
C SER A 102 5.94 2.81 -6.26
N ARG A 103 5.47 1.59 -6.60
CA ARG A 103 4.56 1.26 -7.70
C ARG A 103 3.12 1.73 -7.52
N SER A 104 2.91 3.01 -7.21
CA SER A 104 1.59 3.60 -7.01
C SER A 104 1.02 4.16 -8.32
N PHE A 105 -0.24 3.83 -8.59
CA PHE A 105 -1.00 4.27 -9.76
C PHE A 105 -2.21 5.08 -9.29
N PRO A 106 -2.06 6.38 -8.97
CA PRO A 106 -3.14 7.18 -8.38
C PRO A 106 -4.36 7.30 -9.30
N ASP A 107 -4.20 7.15 -10.61
CA ASP A 107 -5.25 7.23 -11.63
C ASP A 107 -5.53 5.89 -12.34
N GLY A 108 -4.86 4.80 -11.94
CA GLY A 108 -4.98 3.49 -12.57
C GLY A 108 -4.31 3.38 -13.95
N LEU A 109 -3.56 4.39 -14.38
CA LEU A 109 -2.72 4.35 -15.57
C LEU A 109 -1.31 3.95 -15.15
N VAL A 110 -0.71 3.02 -15.90
CA VAL A 110 0.72 2.69 -15.77
C VAL A 110 1.50 3.79 -16.47
N THR A 111 2.29 4.55 -15.74
CA THR A 111 3.07 5.70 -16.22
C THR A 111 4.52 5.53 -15.79
N ASP A 112 5.48 5.72 -16.69
CA ASP A 112 6.92 5.43 -16.51
C ASP A 112 7.60 6.03 -15.26
N ASP A 113 6.93 6.86 -14.48
CA ASP A 113 7.42 7.55 -13.30
C ASP A 113 7.21 6.80 -11.97
N GLU A 114 6.71 5.56 -11.95
CA GLU A 114 6.42 4.86 -10.68
C GLU A 114 7.66 4.61 -9.81
N PHE A 115 8.85 4.65 -10.39
CA PHE A 115 10.09 4.53 -9.65
C PHE A 115 11.09 5.61 -10.04
N THR A 116 11.77 6.18 -9.05
CA THR A 116 12.93 7.04 -9.29
C THR A 116 14.21 6.21 -9.24
N PRO A 117 14.97 6.09 -10.34
CA PRO A 117 16.26 5.41 -10.34
C PRO A 117 17.37 6.29 -9.77
N TYR A 118 18.24 5.69 -8.95
CA TYR A 118 19.51 6.26 -8.49
C TYR A 118 20.63 5.35 -8.98
N VAL A 119 21.46 5.87 -9.88
CA VAL A 119 22.48 5.10 -10.60
C VAL A 119 23.86 5.43 -10.04
N PHE A 120 24.52 4.44 -9.47
CA PHE A 120 25.85 4.58 -8.89
C PHE A 120 26.89 4.06 -9.89
N GLU A 121 27.98 4.81 -10.08
CA GLU A 121 29.20 4.38 -10.75
C GLU A 121 30.30 4.17 -9.71
N ASP A 122 30.83 2.95 -9.62
CA ASP A 122 31.92 2.59 -8.70
C ASP A 122 31.66 3.04 -7.23
N GLY A 123 30.39 3.02 -6.81
CA GLY A 123 29.95 3.35 -5.45
C GLY A 123 29.54 4.81 -5.21
N SER A 124 29.53 5.66 -6.25
CA SER A 124 29.16 7.08 -6.16
C SER A 124 27.99 7.43 -7.09
N LEU A 125 27.07 8.28 -6.64
CA LEU A 125 25.88 8.73 -7.40
C LEU A 125 26.23 9.71 -8.53
#